data_AF-A0A349M6N5-F1
#
_entry.id   AF-A0A349M6N5-F1
#
_cell.length_a   1.000
_cell.length_b   1.000
_cell.length_c   1.000
_cell.angle_alpha   90.00
_cell.angle_beta   90.00
_cell.angle_gamma   90.00
#
_symmetry.space_group_name_H-M   'P 1'
#
loop_
_entity.id
_entity.type
_entity.pdbx_description
1 polymer ?
#
loop_
_entity_poly.entity_id
_entity_poly.type
_entity_poly.pdbx_seq_one_letter_code
_entity_poly.pdbx_strand_id
1 'polypeptide(L)'
;MDRAIPDNILRGELLHLASEPGCVICRAVHTAVDRFFAWYIIEQYREPSIIQRMQEARGFCPEHTRQFVALSSPHLVSTVYRDLLASAATLVRSAVRESSTFPGMLADRIRPQVTCVACKHQEAAVDQIARGLPVGLTDSQVRAAILRPSAVCLPHFVHLLPSLDWEAARLFAHAQLAQLQAAWAEYDTDAEPTELVRLLVGATSDEAFLAPTERASMANPADTPVADSMSMLDAPGAAGSGNVPTEQPSWSPAMARVEALLKATGCPLCGEEESTATTYLRWLSSELSEREPSQAVNDALWLCRSHLWRFIRNGDDKAVRGLLRSVYAYWKGVLQALVSGLDRPPPKSFAARCWHGMVDARQRTPRVTRWCALWEGIAEGRRSMAIRLAELRGPVVRTCLCPVCRFQREHADRLAELLDRAMGDAGIARRYEDASGVCFRHLPLAIRCCTEPGNVRLLLRTQYTRVAVIHWELEEQWRKHDWAHRWELSGDEQDAWRRAVAQYTGNDVTR
;
A
#
# COMPACT_ATOMS: atom_id res chain seq x y z
N MET A 1 -29.51 -1.96 -6.14
CA MET A 1 -30.67 -1.48 -5.37
C MET A 1 -30.15 -0.53 -4.31
N ASP A 2 -30.07 0.76 -4.63
CA ASP A 2 -29.75 1.81 -3.66
C ASP A 2 -30.96 2.01 -2.74
N ARG A 3 -30.93 1.39 -1.55
CA ARG A 3 -31.81 1.83 -0.47
C ARG A 3 -31.18 3.09 0.09
N ALA A 4 -31.78 4.25 -0.21
CA ALA A 4 -31.45 5.50 0.48
C ALA A 4 -31.55 5.24 2.00
N ILE A 5 -30.42 5.36 2.70
CA ILE A 5 -30.38 5.23 4.15
C ILE A 5 -31.18 6.41 4.72
N PRO A 6 -32.16 6.18 5.62
CA PRO A 6 -32.90 7.26 6.26
C PRO A 6 -31.97 8.31 6.89
N ASP A 7 -32.27 9.60 6.68
CA ASP A 7 -31.43 10.74 7.11
C ASP A 7 -31.05 10.71 8.60
N ASN A 8 -31.91 10.13 9.45
CA ASN A 8 -31.66 9.99 10.88
C ASN A 8 -30.56 8.96 11.24
N ILE A 9 -30.44 7.86 10.49
CA ILE A 9 -29.41 6.82 10.69
C ILE A 9 -28.04 7.39 10.31
N LEU A 10 -27.98 8.07 9.16
CA LEU A 10 -26.77 8.69 8.66
C LEU A 10 -26.25 9.80 9.61
N ARG A 11 -27.15 10.61 10.15
CA ARG A 11 -26.81 11.62 11.17
C ARG A 11 -26.18 10.98 12.41
N GLY A 12 -26.80 9.92 12.94
CA GLY A 12 -26.30 9.22 14.12
C GLY A 12 -24.91 8.60 13.89
N GLU A 13 -24.71 7.99 12.72
CA GLU A 13 -23.43 7.39 12.31
C GLU A 13 -22.31 8.45 12.22
N LEU A 14 -22.55 9.58 11.56
CA LEU A 14 -21.56 10.65 11.44
C LEU A 14 -21.18 11.26 12.81
N LEU A 15 -22.16 11.47 13.69
CA LEU A 15 -21.89 11.97 15.05
C LEU A 15 -21.10 10.95 15.89
N HIS A 16 -21.41 9.66 15.77
CA HIS A 16 -20.67 8.59 16.43
C HIS A 16 -19.22 8.53 15.94
N LEU A 17 -18.99 8.52 14.63
CA LEU A 17 -17.64 8.51 14.06
C LEU A 17 -16.83 9.74 14.45
N ALA A 18 -17.48 10.88 14.59
CA ALA A 18 -16.85 12.13 15.02
C ALA A 18 -16.64 12.19 16.54
N SER A 19 -17.24 11.32 17.35
CA SER A 19 -17.16 11.43 18.82
C SER A 19 -15.72 11.34 19.37
N GLU A 20 -14.85 10.64 18.66
CA GLU A 20 -13.42 10.48 18.97
C GLU A 20 -12.52 11.33 18.07
N PRO A 21 -11.32 11.74 18.55
CA PRO A 21 -10.37 12.51 17.77
C PRO A 21 -9.83 11.73 16.55
N GLY A 22 -9.53 12.46 15.47
CA GLY A 22 -9.04 11.89 14.21
C GLY A 22 -10.09 11.82 13.11
N CYS A 23 -9.67 11.36 11.93
CA CYS A 23 -10.49 11.44 10.72
C CYS A 23 -11.67 10.46 10.75
N VAL A 24 -12.89 10.97 10.60
CA VAL A 24 -14.12 10.15 10.57
C VAL A 24 -14.15 9.14 9.42
N ILE A 25 -13.53 9.46 8.27
CA ILE A 25 -13.46 8.55 7.13
C ILE A 25 -12.42 7.47 7.38
N CYS A 26 -11.24 7.81 7.92
CA CYS A 26 -10.28 6.78 8.34
C CYS A 26 -10.96 5.80 9.32
N ARG A 27 -11.67 6.34 10.32
CA ARG A 27 -12.39 5.52 11.31
C ARG A 27 -13.45 4.64 10.65
N ALA A 28 -14.29 5.20 9.79
CA ALA A 28 -15.30 4.42 9.05
C ALA A 28 -14.68 3.29 8.22
N VAL A 29 -13.55 3.56 7.56
CA VAL A 29 -12.79 2.56 6.79
C VAL A 29 -12.24 1.45 7.70
N HIS A 30 -11.66 1.80 8.86
CA HIS A 30 -11.19 0.82 9.84
C HIS A 30 -12.35 -0.02 10.39
N THR A 31 -13.40 0.62 10.89
CA THR A 31 -14.59 -0.07 11.40
C THR A 31 -15.22 -0.99 10.34
N ALA A 32 -15.26 -0.57 9.08
CA ALA A 32 -15.79 -1.41 8.00
C ALA A 32 -14.94 -2.66 7.74
N VAL A 33 -13.61 -2.54 7.80
CA VAL A 33 -12.68 -3.67 7.65
C VAL A 33 -12.73 -4.60 8.86
N ASP A 34 -12.74 -4.05 10.07
CA ASP A 34 -12.83 -4.84 11.31
C ASP A 34 -14.15 -5.62 11.35
N ARG A 35 -15.26 -4.94 11.02
CA ARG A 35 -16.56 -5.58 10.88
C ARG A 35 -16.54 -6.65 9.80
N PHE A 36 -15.94 -6.37 8.64
CA PHE A 36 -15.79 -7.36 7.58
C PHE A 36 -15.05 -8.59 8.08
N PHE A 37 -13.88 -8.44 8.72
CA PHE A 37 -13.13 -9.58 9.24
C PHE A 37 -13.88 -10.34 10.33
N ALA A 38 -14.60 -9.66 11.21
CA ALA A 38 -15.43 -10.31 12.23
C ALA A 38 -16.47 -11.25 11.58
N TRP A 39 -17.24 -10.77 10.59
CA TRP A 39 -18.21 -11.61 9.87
C TRP A 39 -17.55 -12.67 9.00
N TYR A 40 -16.43 -12.32 8.36
CA TYR A 40 -15.65 -13.25 7.53
C TYR A 40 -15.17 -14.47 8.32
N ILE A 41 -14.61 -14.22 9.51
CA ILE A 41 -14.09 -15.24 10.42
C ILE A 41 -15.20 -16.12 10.98
N ILE A 42 -16.36 -15.53 11.32
CA ILE A 42 -17.49 -16.27 11.92
C ILE A 42 -18.15 -17.21 10.90
N GLU A 43 -18.46 -16.73 9.70
CA GLU A 43 -19.31 -17.48 8.76
C GLU A 43 -18.95 -17.35 7.27
N GLN A 44 -18.45 -16.20 6.81
CA GLN A 44 -18.38 -15.96 5.36
C GLN A 44 -17.20 -16.65 4.67
N TYR A 45 -16.17 -17.10 5.40
CA TYR A 45 -15.02 -17.78 4.80
C TYR A 45 -15.39 -19.08 4.06
N ARG A 46 -16.56 -19.68 4.36
CA ARG A 46 -17.09 -20.87 3.67
C ARG A 46 -18.14 -20.55 2.60
N GLU A 47 -18.51 -19.29 2.43
CA GLU A 47 -19.52 -18.91 1.45
C GLU A 47 -18.96 -19.08 0.02
N PRO A 48 -19.63 -19.82 -0.89
CA PRO A 48 -19.12 -20.06 -2.24
C PRO A 48 -18.80 -18.78 -3.01
N SER A 49 -19.61 -17.73 -2.84
CA SER A 49 -19.42 -16.44 -3.51
C SER A 49 -18.14 -15.72 -3.05
N ILE A 50 -17.81 -15.85 -1.77
CA ILE A 50 -16.61 -15.26 -1.14
C ILE A 50 -15.38 -16.07 -1.51
N ILE A 51 -15.45 -17.41 -1.47
CA ILE A 51 -14.37 -18.28 -1.91
C ILE A 51 -13.99 -17.97 -3.36
N GLN A 52 -14.97 -17.87 -4.26
CA GLN A 52 -14.72 -17.53 -5.66
C GLN A 52 -14.04 -16.16 -5.81
N ARG A 53 -14.55 -15.13 -5.13
CA ARG A 53 -13.90 -13.79 -5.14
C ARG A 53 -12.48 -13.84 -4.61
N MET A 54 -12.25 -14.58 -3.52
CA MET A 54 -10.92 -14.75 -2.93
C MET A 54 -9.97 -15.44 -3.92
N GLN A 55 -10.42 -16.44 -4.65
CA GLN A 55 -9.63 -17.09 -5.70
C GLN A 55 -9.31 -16.10 -6.84
N GLU A 56 -10.29 -15.34 -7.34
CA GLU A 56 -10.11 -14.31 -8.39
C GLU A 56 -9.16 -13.18 -7.96
N ALA A 57 -9.24 -12.77 -6.68
CA ALA A 57 -8.36 -11.76 -6.08
C ALA A 57 -6.95 -12.29 -5.76
N ARG A 58 -6.74 -13.62 -5.83
CA ARG A 58 -5.54 -14.32 -5.34
C ARG A 58 -5.31 -14.08 -3.85
N GLY A 59 -6.38 -14.11 -3.06
CA GLY A 59 -6.38 -13.88 -1.63
C GLY A 59 -6.56 -12.41 -1.26
N PHE A 60 -6.16 -12.08 -0.02
CA PHE A 60 -6.11 -10.69 0.45
C PHE A 60 -4.86 -9.99 -0.10
N CYS A 61 -4.88 -8.65 -0.17
CA CYS A 61 -3.65 -7.91 -0.44
C CYS A 61 -2.64 -8.13 0.71
N PRO A 62 -1.34 -7.82 0.54
CA PRO A 62 -0.35 -8.04 1.59
C PRO A 62 -0.76 -7.42 2.93
N GLU A 63 -1.29 -6.20 2.91
CA GLU A 63 -1.76 -5.51 4.12
C GLU A 63 -2.90 -6.25 4.81
N HIS A 64 -3.99 -6.53 4.08
CA HIS A 64 -5.14 -7.25 4.63
C HIS A 64 -4.83 -8.71 4.99
N THR A 65 -3.79 -9.30 4.41
CA THR A 65 -3.27 -10.60 4.84
C THR A 65 -2.69 -10.52 6.25
N ARG A 66 -1.88 -9.48 6.56
CA ARG A 66 -1.35 -9.30 7.93
C ARG A 66 -2.47 -9.10 8.94
N GLN A 67 -3.45 -8.28 8.58
CA GLN A 67 -4.61 -8.05 9.44
C GLN A 67 -5.39 -9.34 9.68
N PHE A 68 -5.68 -10.10 8.63
CA PHE A 68 -6.36 -11.39 8.73
C PHE A 68 -5.59 -12.37 9.64
N VAL A 69 -4.28 -12.51 9.44
CA VAL A 69 -3.43 -13.40 10.25
C VAL A 69 -3.43 -12.99 11.72
N ALA A 70 -3.33 -11.69 12.00
CA ALA A 70 -3.32 -11.18 13.37
C ALA A 70 -4.68 -11.34 14.10
N LEU A 71 -5.79 -11.33 13.36
CA LEU A 71 -7.14 -11.50 13.92
C LEU A 71 -7.62 -12.95 13.99
N SER A 72 -6.94 -13.88 13.31
CA SER A 72 -7.43 -15.25 13.09
C SER A 72 -6.63 -16.28 13.85
N SER A 73 -7.26 -17.43 14.15
CA SER A 73 -6.52 -18.60 14.63
C SER A 73 -5.69 -19.22 13.51
N PRO A 74 -4.54 -19.86 13.81
CA PRO A 74 -3.76 -20.60 12.83
C PRO A 74 -4.59 -21.60 12.02
N HIS A 75 -5.56 -22.26 12.67
CA HIS A 75 -6.47 -23.21 12.00
C HIS A 75 -7.33 -22.56 10.91
N LEU A 76 -7.88 -21.36 11.17
CA LEU A 76 -8.67 -20.65 10.19
C LEU A 76 -7.80 -20.15 9.03
N VAL A 77 -6.60 -19.66 9.33
CA VAL A 77 -5.62 -19.28 8.30
C VAL A 77 -5.26 -20.50 7.43
N SER A 78 -4.95 -21.65 8.03
CA SER A 78 -4.72 -22.92 7.31
C SER A 78 -5.89 -23.25 6.39
N THR A 79 -7.12 -23.14 6.88
CA THR A 79 -8.34 -23.47 6.11
C THR A 79 -8.48 -22.58 4.87
N VAL A 80 -8.37 -21.27 5.04
CA VAL A 80 -8.50 -20.30 3.94
C VAL A 80 -7.36 -20.47 2.92
N TYR A 81 -6.12 -20.62 3.38
CA TYR A 81 -4.97 -20.72 2.50
C TYR A 81 -4.84 -22.08 1.82
N ARG A 82 -5.39 -23.16 2.40
CA ARG A 82 -5.53 -24.45 1.72
C ARG A 82 -6.40 -24.30 0.47
N ASP A 83 -7.59 -23.72 0.60
CA ASP A 83 -8.51 -23.56 -0.53
C ASP A 83 -7.93 -22.61 -1.61
N LEU A 84 -7.21 -21.57 -1.19
CA LEU A 84 -6.49 -20.67 -2.10
C LEU A 84 -5.34 -21.36 -2.83
N LEU A 85 -4.53 -22.17 -2.12
CA LEU A 85 -3.42 -22.91 -2.71
C LEU A 85 -3.90 -24.02 -3.65
N ALA A 86 -5.05 -24.65 -3.38
CA ALA A 86 -5.68 -25.61 -4.31
C ALA A 86 -5.99 -24.97 -5.66
N SER A 87 -6.63 -23.79 -5.63
CA SER A 87 -6.95 -23.00 -6.82
C SER A 87 -5.68 -22.53 -7.53
N ALA A 88 -4.70 -22.05 -6.77
CA ALA A 88 -3.41 -21.61 -7.30
C ALA A 88 -2.60 -22.75 -7.92
N ALA A 89 -2.58 -23.95 -7.32
CA ALA A 89 -1.92 -25.13 -7.89
C ALA A 89 -2.50 -25.47 -9.27
N THR A 90 -3.83 -25.43 -9.39
CA THR A 90 -4.54 -25.68 -10.65
C THR A 90 -4.19 -24.64 -11.71
N LEU A 91 -4.20 -23.36 -11.32
CA LEU A 91 -3.81 -22.25 -12.17
C LEU A 91 -2.38 -22.39 -12.68
N VAL A 92 -1.41 -22.56 -11.78
CA VAL A 92 0.01 -22.66 -12.15
C VAL A 92 0.28 -23.93 -12.96
N ARG A 93 -0.36 -25.06 -12.64
CA ARG A 93 -0.23 -26.30 -13.43
C ARG A 93 -0.70 -26.11 -14.87
N SER A 94 -1.81 -25.38 -15.08
CA SER A 94 -2.27 -25.04 -16.42
C SER A 94 -1.31 -24.10 -17.14
N ALA A 95 -0.78 -23.11 -16.43
CA ALA A 95 0.23 -22.18 -16.93
C ALA A 95 1.53 -22.87 -17.36
N VAL A 96 1.98 -23.92 -16.65
CA VAL A 96 3.15 -24.74 -17.04
C VAL A 96 2.96 -25.40 -18.41
N ARG A 97 1.74 -25.83 -18.75
CA ARG A 97 1.44 -26.46 -20.06
C ARG A 97 1.47 -25.46 -21.21
N GLU A 98 1.20 -24.19 -20.89
CA GLU A 98 1.17 -23.06 -21.81
C GLU A 98 2.46 -22.23 -21.75
N SER A 99 3.55 -22.77 -21.20
CA SER A 99 4.78 -22.01 -20.96
C SER A 99 5.51 -21.56 -22.24
N SER A 100 5.07 -22.02 -23.41
CA SER A 100 5.53 -21.55 -24.73
C SER A 100 4.71 -20.37 -25.28
N THR A 101 3.64 -19.97 -24.60
CA THR A 101 2.83 -18.79 -24.93
C THR A 101 3.56 -17.50 -24.53
N PHE A 102 3.14 -16.36 -25.10
CA PHE A 102 3.68 -15.04 -24.76
C PHE A 102 3.68 -14.78 -23.24
N PRO A 103 4.83 -14.43 -22.63
CA PRO A 103 4.93 -14.25 -21.18
C PRO A 103 3.95 -13.21 -20.61
N GLY A 104 3.64 -12.16 -21.38
CA GLY A 104 2.65 -11.15 -20.98
C GLY A 104 1.25 -11.73 -20.73
N MET A 105 0.76 -12.60 -21.62
CA MET A 105 -0.56 -13.22 -21.49
C MET A 105 -0.62 -14.16 -20.27
N LEU A 106 0.45 -14.89 -20.03
CA LEU A 106 0.58 -15.77 -18.88
C LEU A 106 0.60 -14.98 -17.56
N ALA A 107 1.36 -13.88 -17.51
CA ALA A 107 1.39 -12.97 -16.37
C ALA A 107 0.02 -12.33 -16.10
N ASP A 108 -0.71 -11.94 -17.15
CA ASP A 108 -2.08 -11.41 -17.05
C ASP A 108 -3.09 -12.40 -16.49
N ARG A 109 -2.87 -13.71 -16.70
CA ARG A 109 -3.70 -14.77 -16.12
C ARG A 109 -3.39 -15.02 -14.63
N ILE A 110 -2.12 -14.90 -14.25
CA ILE A 110 -1.66 -15.19 -12.88
C ILE A 110 -2.01 -14.05 -11.91
N ARG A 111 -1.90 -12.78 -12.36
CA ARG A 111 -2.19 -11.62 -11.52
C ARG A 111 -3.62 -11.66 -10.93
N PRO A 112 -3.88 -10.94 -9.82
CA PRO A 112 -5.23 -10.69 -9.33
C PRO A 112 -6.12 -10.10 -10.43
N GLN A 113 -7.32 -10.66 -10.60
CA GLN A 113 -8.30 -10.20 -11.60
C GLN A 113 -9.28 -9.18 -11.02
N VAL A 114 -9.44 -9.19 -9.70
CA VAL A 114 -10.31 -8.28 -8.95
C VAL A 114 -9.56 -7.73 -7.74
N THR A 115 -10.05 -6.62 -7.19
CA THR A 115 -9.53 -6.06 -5.94
C THR A 115 -9.80 -7.00 -4.77
N CYS A 116 -8.95 -6.92 -3.74
CA CYS A 116 -9.11 -7.75 -2.56
C CYS A 116 -10.44 -7.46 -1.84
N VAL A 117 -11.05 -8.49 -1.24
CA VAL A 117 -12.41 -8.36 -0.67
C VAL A 117 -12.45 -7.29 0.44
N ALA A 118 -11.44 -7.26 1.32
CA ALA A 118 -11.32 -6.24 2.36
C ALA A 118 -11.11 -4.83 1.78
N CYS A 119 -10.29 -4.68 0.72
CA CYS A 119 -10.08 -3.42 0.00
C CYS A 119 -11.41 -2.87 -0.54
N LYS A 120 -12.26 -3.75 -1.07
CA LYS A 120 -13.59 -3.37 -1.55
C LYS A 120 -14.50 -2.85 -0.44
N HIS A 121 -14.42 -3.42 0.78
CA HIS A 121 -15.14 -2.90 1.94
C HIS A 121 -14.62 -1.54 2.39
N GLN A 122 -13.30 -1.28 2.28
CA GLN A 122 -12.73 0.05 2.52
C GLN A 122 -13.29 1.08 1.53
N GLU A 123 -13.25 0.78 0.23
CA GLU A 123 -13.79 1.66 -0.82
C GLU A 123 -15.28 1.95 -0.59
N ALA A 124 -16.07 0.92 -0.28
CA ALA A 124 -17.49 1.08 0.00
C ALA A 124 -17.77 1.98 1.21
N ALA A 125 -16.94 1.92 2.26
CA ALA A 125 -17.06 2.78 3.43
C ALA A 125 -16.76 4.25 3.10
N VAL A 126 -15.71 4.52 2.32
CA VAL A 126 -15.42 5.88 1.83
C VAL A 126 -16.60 6.42 1.03
N ASP A 127 -17.12 5.62 0.10
CA ASP A 127 -18.25 5.98 -0.76
C ASP A 127 -19.54 6.25 0.04
N GLN A 128 -19.82 5.45 1.08
CA GLN A 128 -20.97 5.65 1.95
C GLN A 128 -20.89 6.99 2.68
N ILE A 129 -19.73 7.31 3.27
CA ILE A 129 -19.54 8.60 3.94
C ILE A 129 -19.59 9.76 2.93
N ALA A 130 -18.98 9.60 1.75
CA ALA A 130 -19.00 10.63 0.71
C ALA A 130 -20.41 10.96 0.21
N ARG A 131 -21.29 9.95 0.08
CA ARG A 131 -22.71 10.17 -0.28
C ARG A 131 -23.50 10.82 0.84
N GLY A 132 -23.22 10.47 2.10
CA GLY A 132 -23.99 10.95 3.24
C GLY A 132 -23.56 12.33 3.74
N LEU A 133 -22.29 12.70 3.58
CA LEU A 133 -21.75 13.92 4.14
C LEU A 133 -22.49 15.19 3.69
N PRO A 134 -22.85 15.40 2.40
CA PRO A 134 -23.59 16.59 1.98
C PRO A 134 -24.92 16.78 2.71
N VAL A 135 -25.68 15.68 2.91
CA VAL A 135 -26.94 15.71 3.67
C VAL A 135 -26.66 15.99 5.14
N GLY A 136 -25.66 15.32 5.71
CA GLY A 136 -25.25 15.52 7.10
C GLY A 136 -24.83 16.96 7.40
N LEU A 137 -24.17 17.66 6.46
CA LEU A 137 -23.73 19.04 6.64
C LEU A 137 -24.86 20.08 6.72
N THR A 138 -26.09 19.71 6.35
CA THR A 138 -27.27 20.55 6.60
C THR A 138 -27.65 20.59 8.09
N ASP A 139 -27.28 19.55 8.85
CA ASP A 139 -27.47 19.49 10.30
C ASP A 139 -26.35 20.25 11.03
N SER A 140 -26.74 21.18 11.91
CA SER A 140 -25.79 22.04 12.62
C SER A 140 -24.85 21.29 13.58
N GLN A 141 -25.29 20.19 14.18
CA GLN A 141 -24.49 19.38 15.09
C GLN A 141 -23.46 18.55 14.31
N VAL A 142 -23.88 17.91 13.22
CA VAL A 142 -22.96 17.17 12.34
C VAL A 142 -21.93 18.13 11.75
N ARG A 143 -22.37 19.29 11.25
CA ARG A 143 -21.45 20.31 10.72
C ARG A 143 -20.44 20.77 11.76
N ALA A 144 -20.85 21.05 12.99
CA ALA A 144 -19.92 21.39 14.07
C ALA A 144 -18.96 20.24 14.40
N ALA A 145 -19.45 19.00 14.38
CA ALA A 145 -18.65 17.82 14.69
C ALA A 145 -17.55 17.55 13.65
N ILE A 146 -17.85 17.71 12.36
CA ILE A 146 -16.93 17.46 11.24
C ILE A 146 -15.96 18.63 11.00
N LEU A 147 -16.31 19.85 11.39
CA LEU A 147 -15.42 21.02 11.30
C LEU A 147 -14.44 21.16 12.49
N ARG A 148 -14.45 20.23 13.44
CA ARG A 148 -13.43 20.17 14.49
C ARG A 148 -12.04 19.89 13.90
N PRO A 149 -10.96 20.30 14.59
CA PRO A 149 -9.60 19.96 14.21
C PRO A 149 -9.44 18.48 13.90
N SER A 150 -8.84 18.17 12.74
CA SER A 150 -8.46 16.82 12.32
C SER A 150 -9.61 15.80 12.17
N ALA A 151 -10.88 16.24 12.23
CA ALA A 151 -12.05 15.37 12.04
C ALA A 151 -12.14 14.84 10.59
N VAL A 152 -11.50 15.51 9.62
CA VAL A 152 -11.27 14.99 8.27
C VAL A 152 -9.82 15.30 7.89
N CYS A 153 -9.01 14.28 7.59
CA CYS A 153 -7.65 14.49 7.12
C CYS A 153 -7.65 15.06 5.69
N LEU A 154 -6.58 15.77 5.31
CA LEU A 154 -6.45 16.42 4.01
C LEU A 154 -6.62 15.45 2.83
N PRO A 155 -6.06 14.23 2.84
CA PRO A 155 -6.31 13.26 1.77
C PRO A 155 -7.80 12.94 1.57
N HIS A 156 -8.54 12.76 2.66
CA HIS A 156 -9.97 12.48 2.61
C HIS A 156 -10.80 13.71 2.25
N PHE A 157 -10.42 14.91 2.71
CA PHE A 157 -11.07 16.15 2.27
C PHE A 157 -10.96 16.34 0.76
N VAL A 158 -9.75 16.15 0.19
CA VAL A 158 -9.53 16.24 -1.26
C VAL A 158 -10.33 15.18 -2.00
N HIS A 159 -10.44 13.96 -1.45
CA HIS A 159 -11.26 12.91 -2.04
C HIS A 159 -12.76 13.27 -2.05
N LEU A 160 -13.27 13.86 -0.97
CA LEU A 160 -14.66 14.28 -0.80
C LEU A 160 -15.06 15.49 -1.64
N LEU A 161 -14.10 16.35 -2.01
CA LEU A 161 -14.37 17.64 -2.65
C LEU A 161 -15.38 17.57 -3.81
N PRO A 162 -15.33 16.60 -4.75
CA PRO A 162 -16.29 16.50 -5.85
C PRO A 162 -17.73 16.16 -5.44
N SER A 163 -17.92 15.62 -4.23
CA SER A 163 -19.22 15.21 -3.70
C SER A 163 -19.92 16.33 -2.92
N LEU A 164 -19.22 17.42 -2.61
CA LEU A 164 -19.77 18.55 -1.85
C LEU A 164 -20.47 19.56 -2.78
N ASP A 165 -21.38 20.36 -2.21
CA ASP A 165 -21.80 21.62 -2.85
C ASP A 165 -20.74 22.71 -2.66
N TRP A 166 -20.90 23.84 -3.36
CA TRP A 166 -19.92 24.93 -3.35
C TRP A 166 -19.76 25.59 -1.99
N GLU A 167 -20.85 25.76 -1.23
CA GLU A 167 -20.80 26.43 0.08
C GLU A 167 -20.14 25.52 1.12
N ALA A 168 -20.47 24.24 1.13
CA ALA A 168 -19.84 23.21 1.95
C ALA A 168 -18.35 23.07 1.61
N ALA A 169 -18.00 22.99 0.31
CA ALA A 169 -16.61 22.93 -0.14
C ALA A 169 -15.82 24.15 0.33
N ARG A 170 -16.38 25.36 0.17
CA ARG A 170 -15.76 26.62 0.62
C ARG A 170 -15.56 26.63 2.13
N LEU A 171 -16.60 26.30 2.91
CA LEU A 171 -16.53 26.24 4.36
C LEU A 171 -15.45 25.25 4.84
N PHE A 172 -15.41 24.05 4.26
CA PHE A 172 -14.40 23.04 4.59
C PHE A 172 -12.99 23.49 4.21
N ALA A 173 -12.79 24.07 3.02
CA ALA A 173 -11.46 24.52 2.60
C ALA A 173 -10.89 25.58 3.55
N HIS A 174 -11.71 26.53 3.99
CA HIS A 174 -11.34 27.53 4.99
C HIS A 174 -11.01 26.89 6.35
N ALA A 175 -11.86 25.97 6.82
CA ALA A 175 -11.61 25.26 8.07
C ALA A 175 -10.31 24.44 8.03
N GLN A 176 -10.07 23.71 6.95
CA GLN A 176 -8.87 22.89 6.74
C GLN A 176 -7.60 23.75 6.70
N LEU A 177 -7.64 24.91 6.04
CA LEU A 177 -6.52 25.85 6.01
C LEU A 177 -6.21 26.40 7.41
N ALA A 178 -7.24 26.83 8.15
CA ALA A 178 -7.09 27.34 9.50
C ALA A 178 -6.53 26.27 10.46
N GLN A 179 -7.06 25.04 10.38
CA GLN A 179 -6.59 23.91 11.19
C GLN A 179 -5.14 23.55 10.87
N LEU A 180 -4.75 23.51 9.60
CA LEU A 180 -3.36 23.24 9.20
C LEU A 180 -2.39 24.30 9.74
N GLN A 181 -2.78 25.57 9.69
CA GLN A 181 -1.97 26.67 10.22
C GLN A 181 -1.84 26.60 11.74
N ALA A 182 -2.93 26.31 12.45
CA ALA A 182 -2.92 26.16 13.90
C ALA A 182 -2.07 24.97 14.35
N ALA A 183 -2.25 23.80 13.74
CA ALA A 183 -1.48 22.59 14.05
C ALA A 183 0.02 22.76 13.78
N TRP A 184 0.38 23.49 12.72
CA TRP A 184 1.79 23.84 12.47
C TRP A 184 2.35 24.79 13.52
N ALA A 185 1.61 25.84 13.88
CA ALA A 185 2.06 26.81 14.87
C ALA A 185 2.33 26.16 16.24
N GLU A 186 1.48 25.21 16.65
CA GLU A 186 1.69 24.41 17.85
C GLU A 186 2.94 23.52 17.75
N TYR A 187 3.10 22.79 16.64
CA TYR A 187 4.28 21.95 16.40
C TYR A 187 5.60 22.73 16.32
N ASP A 188 5.57 23.96 15.80
CA ASP A 188 6.74 24.84 15.71
C ASP A 188 7.20 25.31 17.11
N THR A 189 6.34 25.22 18.13
CA THR A 189 6.68 25.47 19.55
C THR A 189 7.17 24.22 20.29
N ASP A 190 7.73 23.24 19.56
CA ASP A 190 8.24 21.95 20.08
C ASP A 190 7.19 21.03 20.74
N ALA A 191 5.90 21.20 20.40
CA ALA A 191 4.88 20.22 20.76
C ALA A 191 5.02 18.92 19.94
N GLU A 192 4.41 17.83 20.40
CA GLU A 192 4.28 16.58 19.63
C GLU A 192 3.49 16.83 18.33
N PRO A 193 3.89 16.28 17.17
CA PRO A 193 3.24 16.54 15.88
C PRO A 193 1.89 15.85 15.70
N THR A 194 1.24 15.38 16.77
CA THR A 194 0.09 14.46 16.69
C THR A 194 -1.04 15.00 15.84
N GLU A 195 -1.50 16.23 16.08
CA GLU A 195 -2.59 16.83 15.30
C GLU A 195 -2.20 17.14 13.85
N LEU A 196 -0.96 17.62 13.65
CA LEU A 196 -0.43 17.86 12.31
C LEU A 196 -0.36 16.56 11.49
N VAL A 197 0.11 15.47 12.09
CA VAL A 197 0.20 14.15 11.45
C VAL A 197 -1.19 13.59 11.16
N ARG A 198 -2.14 13.68 12.11
CA ARG A 198 -3.54 13.27 11.89
C ARG A 198 -4.17 14.02 10.72
N LEU A 199 -3.90 15.31 10.60
CA LEU A 199 -4.41 16.12 9.50
C LEU A 199 -3.77 15.78 8.15
N LEU A 200 -2.44 15.63 8.11
CA LEU A 200 -1.68 15.38 6.87
C LEU A 200 -1.82 13.94 6.34
N VAL A 201 -1.80 12.96 7.24
CA VAL A 201 -1.71 11.52 6.93
C VAL A 201 -3.05 10.82 7.17
N GLY A 202 -3.78 11.22 8.21
CA GLY A 202 -4.88 10.45 8.78
C GLY A 202 -4.41 9.16 9.44
N ALA A 203 -5.32 8.45 10.12
CA ALA A 203 -4.99 7.18 10.74
C ALA A 203 -4.71 6.09 9.69
N THR A 204 -3.60 5.36 9.80
CA THR A 204 -3.24 4.18 9.00
C THR A 204 -3.79 2.90 9.63
N SER A 205 -3.87 1.81 8.85
CA SER A 205 -4.11 0.47 9.42
C SER A 205 -3.09 0.12 10.50
N ASP A 206 -1.86 0.59 10.35
CA ASP A 206 -0.80 0.43 11.35
C ASP A 206 -1.08 1.17 12.67
N GLU A 207 -1.85 2.27 12.69
CA GLU A 207 -2.25 2.92 13.95
C GLU A 207 -3.26 2.10 14.75
N ALA A 208 -4.17 1.37 14.08
CA ALA A 208 -5.11 0.48 14.74
C ALA A 208 -4.46 -0.84 15.20
N PHE A 209 -3.44 -1.30 14.47
CA PHE A 209 -2.65 -2.49 14.81
C PHE A 209 -1.56 -2.23 15.87
N LEU A 210 -1.26 -0.97 16.17
CA LEU A 210 -0.23 -0.55 17.14
C LEU A 210 -0.73 0.55 18.08
N ALA A 211 -2.00 0.49 18.51
CA ALA A 211 -2.32 1.00 19.84
C ALA A 211 -1.23 0.47 20.80
N PRO A 212 -0.60 1.31 21.62
CA PRO A 212 0.67 0.99 22.23
C PRO A 212 0.52 -0.24 23.13
N THR A 213 1.02 -1.39 22.68
CA THR A 213 1.68 -2.29 23.61
C THR A 213 2.92 -1.54 24.05
N GLU A 214 3.06 -1.39 25.37
CA GLU A 214 4.16 -0.72 26.06
C GLU A 214 5.47 -0.82 25.28
N ARG A 215 6.15 0.32 25.09
CA ARG A 215 7.46 0.42 24.45
C ARG A 215 8.38 -0.68 24.97
N ALA A 216 8.53 -1.77 24.22
CA ALA A 216 9.75 -2.55 24.28
C ALA A 216 10.82 -1.67 23.62
N SER A 217 11.64 -1.07 24.48
CA SER A 217 12.91 -0.47 24.08
C SER A 217 13.58 -1.44 23.11
N MET A 218 13.85 -0.99 21.89
CA MET A 218 14.83 -1.67 21.06
C MET A 218 16.16 -1.59 21.80
N ALA A 219 16.48 -2.65 22.52
CA ALA A 219 17.83 -2.91 22.93
C ALA A 219 18.72 -2.90 21.67
N ASN A 220 19.88 -2.28 21.83
CA ASN A 220 20.90 -2.07 20.83
C ASN A 220 21.22 -3.40 20.11
N PRO A 221 21.35 -3.45 18.77
CA PRO A 221 21.82 -4.65 18.05
C PRO A 221 23.26 -5.08 18.42
N ALA A 222 23.89 -4.41 19.38
CA ALA A 222 25.24 -4.66 19.86
C ALA A 222 25.36 -5.82 20.87
N ASP A 223 24.26 -6.39 21.38
CA ASP A 223 24.32 -7.40 22.46
C ASP A 223 24.14 -8.87 21.99
N THR A 224 24.23 -9.15 20.69
CA THR A 224 24.49 -10.52 20.21
C THR A 224 26.00 -10.68 19.96
N PRO A 225 26.70 -11.63 20.63
CA PRO A 225 28.12 -11.82 20.43
C PRO A 225 28.34 -12.48 19.07
N VAL A 226 28.53 -11.67 18.03
CA VAL A 226 29.21 -12.11 16.80
C VAL A 226 30.69 -12.00 17.10
N ALA A 227 31.32 -13.17 17.27
CA ALA A 227 32.74 -13.28 17.56
C ALA A 227 33.58 -12.53 16.50
N ASP A 228 34.37 -11.58 17.00
CA ASP A 228 35.48 -10.93 16.33
C ASP A 228 36.43 -11.96 15.73
N SER A 229 36.81 -11.81 14.46
CA SER A 229 38.07 -12.32 13.92
C SER A 229 38.39 -11.70 12.55
N MET A 230 38.90 -10.46 12.52
CA MET A 230 39.81 -10.00 11.47
C MET A 230 40.76 -8.92 12.02
N SER A 231 41.90 -9.33 12.56
CA SER A 231 43.24 -8.86 12.15
C SER A 231 44.30 -9.37 13.13
N MET A 232 45.31 -10.07 12.61
CA MET A 232 46.74 -9.77 12.77
C MET A 232 47.55 -10.93 12.17
N LEU A 233 48.43 -10.57 11.25
CA LEU A 233 49.51 -11.38 10.69
C LEU A 233 50.62 -11.53 11.76
N ASP A 234 51.15 -12.75 11.96
CA ASP A 234 52.58 -13.08 11.77
C ASP A 234 52.98 -14.49 12.28
N ALA A 235 53.51 -15.31 11.35
CA ALA A 235 54.54 -16.37 11.49
C ALA A 235 54.18 -17.77 12.13
N PRO A 236 55.00 -18.84 11.95
CA PRO A 236 54.69 -19.89 10.97
C PRO A 236 54.67 -21.35 11.50
N GLY A 237 53.97 -22.23 10.76
CA GLY A 237 54.29 -23.65 10.65
C GLY A 237 53.41 -24.64 11.41
N ALA A 238 52.63 -25.45 10.69
CA ALA A 238 52.67 -26.93 10.72
C ALA A 238 51.49 -27.52 9.92
N ALA A 239 51.81 -28.55 9.14
CA ALA A 239 50.95 -29.21 8.16
C ALA A 239 49.71 -29.91 8.75
N GLY A 240 48.63 -29.94 7.97
CA GLY A 240 47.46 -30.79 8.20
C GLY A 240 46.41 -30.64 7.10
N SER A 241 46.52 -31.47 6.06
CA SER A 241 45.65 -31.47 4.87
C SER A 241 44.23 -31.93 5.18
N GLY A 242 43.24 -31.08 4.92
CA GLY A 242 41.83 -31.44 4.80
C GLY A 242 41.19 -30.56 3.71
N ASN A 243 40.86 -31.17 2.57
CA ASN A 243 40.19 -30.50 1.45
C ASN A 243 38.81 -29.98 1.87
N VAL A 244 38.70 -28.68 2.17
CA VAL A 244 37.43 -27.95 2.16
C VAL A 244 37.24 -27.41 0.74
N PRO A 245 36.08 -27.60 0.09
CA PRO A 245 35.82 -26.93 -1.18
C PRO A 245 35.77 -25.42 -0.89
N THR A 246 36.80 -24.71 -1.31
CA THR A 246 36.84 -23.25 -1.29
C THR A 246 35.67 -22.77 -2.16
N GLU A 247 34.64 -22.15 -1.56
CA GLU A 247 33.58 -21.47 -2.32
C GLU A 247 34.27 -20.45 -3.23
N GLN A 248 34.36 -20.75 -4.53
CA GLN A 248 34.90 -19.82 -5.49
C GLN A 248 34.00 -18.58 -5.49
N PRO A 249 34.54 -17.37 -5.28
CA PRO A 249 33.75 -16.15 -5.35
C PRO A 249 33.13 -16.06 -6.75
N SER A 250 31.84 -15.69 -6.81
CA SER A 250 31.14 -15.55 -8.08
C SER A 250 31.91 -14.62 -9.02
N TRP A 251 31.95 -14.93 -10.32
CA TRP A 251 32.71 -14.16 -11.33
C TRP A 251 32.20 -12.72 -11.54
N SER A 252 31.02 -12.37 -11.01
CA SER A 252 30.43 -11.04 -11.10
C SER A 252 29.73 -10.66 -9.79
N PRO A 253 29.87 -9.41 -9.30
CA PRO A 253 29.12 -8.92 -8.13
C PRO A 253 27.61 -9.06 -8.26
N ALA A 254 27.08 -8.96 -9.49
CA ALA A 254 25.65 -9.15 -9.74
C ALA A 254 25.23 -10.61 -9.51
N MET A 255 26.09 -11.57 -9.86
CA MET A 255 25.86 -12.99 -9.61
C MET A 255 25.95 -13.31 -8.12
N ALA A 256 26.97 -12.82 -7.41
CA ALA A 256 27.07 -12.92 -5.94
C ALA A 256 25.80 -12.40 -5.26
N ARG A 257 25.28 -11.26 -5.73
CA ARG A 257 24.06 -10.67 -5.20
C ARG A 257 22.85 -11.58 -5.41
N VAL A 258 22.67 -12.16 -6.60
CA VAL A 258 21.59 -13.13 -6.86
C VAL A 258 21.74 -14.36 -5.96
N GLU A 259 22.94 -14.90 -5.83
CA GLU A 259 23.21 -16.04 -4.93
C GLU A 259 22.85 -15.72 -3.48
N ALA A 260 23.24 -14.55 -2.98
CA ALA A 260 22.91 -14.11 -1.62
C ALA A 260 21.39 -13.96 -1.42
N LEU A 261 20.68 -13.39 -2.41
CA LEU A 261 19.22 -13.24 -2.38
C LEU A 261 18.49 -14.59 -2.42
N LEU A 262 19.00 -15.57 -3.16
CA LEU A 262 18.41 -16.93 -3.22
C LEU A 262 18.72 -17.76 -1.98
N LYS A 263 19.83 -17.49 -1.29
CA LYS A 263 20.15 -18.08 0.04
C LYS A 263 19.24 -17.52 1.15
N ALA A 264 18.72 -16.30 0.99
CA ALA A 264 17.81 -15.69 1.96
C ALA A 264 16.41 -16.33 1.92
N THR A 265 15.70 -16.28 3.04
CA THR A 265 14.32 -16.76 3.13
C THR A 265 13.33 -15.75 2.54
N GLY A 266 12.33 -16.24 1.80
CA GLY A 266 11.27 -15.42 1.22
C GLY A 266 11.52 -15.00 -0.22
N CYS A 267 10.69 -14.09 -0.71
CA CYS A 267 10.71 -13.64 -2.10
C CYS A 267 11.84 -12.62 -2.32
N PRO A 268 12.77 -12.87 -3.26
CA PRO A 268 13.89 -11.96 -3.51
C PRO A 268 13.41 -10.57 -3.98
N LEU A 269 12.28 -10.51 -4.70
CA LEU A 269 11.69 -9.25 -5.18
C LEU A 269 11.02 -8.46 -4.04
N CYS A 270 10.31 -9.12 -3.11
CA CYS A 270 9.83 -8.45 -1.89
C CYS A 270 10.98 -7.91 -1.03
N GLY A 271 12.04 -8.71 -0.87
CA GLY A 271 13.24 -8.29 -0.13
C GLY A 271 13.90 -7.05 -0.75
N GLU A 272 13.99 -7.00 -2.07
CA GLU A 272 14.53 -5.84 -2.79
C GLU A 272 13.67 -4.58 -2.65
N GLU A 273 12.35 -4.71 -2.77
CA GLU A 273 11.43 -3.58 -2.53
C GLU A 273 11.59 -3.03 -1.11
N GLU A 274 11.67 -3.91 -0.10
CA GLU A 274 11.78 -3.52 1.29
C GLU A 274 13.15 -2.89 1.62
N SER A 275 14.22 -3.46 1.10
CA SER A 275 15.58 -2.92 1.23
C SER A 275 15.70 -1.55 0.56
N THR A 276 15.11 -1.38 -0.62
CA THR A 276 15.10 -0.12 -1.36
C THR A 276 14.37 0.98 -0.59
N ALA A 277 13.19 0.66 -0.04
CA ALA A 277 12.46 1.62 0.79
C ALA A 277 13.23 2.01 2.05
N THR A 278 13.79 1.04 2.75
CA THR A 278 14.59 1.29 3.95
C THR A 278 15.80 2.18 3.65
N THR A 279 16.53 1.85 2.57
CA THR A 279 17.72 2.60 2.15
C THR A 279 17.38 4.04 1.77
N TYR A 280 16.31 4.23 0.98
CA TYR A 280 15.88 5.56 0.58
C TYR A 280 15.44 6.42 1.77
N LEU A 281 14.61 5.87 2.67
CA LEU A 281 14.14 6.60 3.85
C LEU A 281 15.29 6.96 4.79
N ARG A 282 16.29 6.07 4.95
CA ARG A 282 17.49 6.35 5.75
C ARG A 282 18.33 7.46 5.13
N TRP A 283 18.58 7.39 3.82
CA TRP A 283 19.28 8.46 3.09
C TRP A 283 18.54 9.80 3.25
N LEU A 284 17.22 9.80 3.06
CA LEU A 284 16.38 10.99 3.23
C LEU A 284 16.47 11.56 4.65
N SER A 285 16.51 10.71 5.68
CA SER A 285 16.71 11.15 7.06
C SER A 285 18.06 11.85 7.21
N SER A 286 19.15 11.24 6.72
CA SER A 286 20.49 11.82 6.77
C SER A 286 20.56 13.19 6.08
N GLU A 287 20.02 13.29 4.86
CA GLU A 287 20.03 14.55 4.10
C GLU A 287 19.28 15.67 4.82
N LEU A 288 18.10 15.37 5.37
CA LEU A 288 17.26 16.34 6.09
C LEU A 288 17.86 16.74 7.46
N SER A 289 18.66 15.85 8.05
CA SER A 289 19.36 16.11 9.31
C SER A 289 20.63 16.94 9.12
N GLU A 290 21.31 16.80 7.99
CA GLU A 290 22.52 17.56 7.69
C GLU A 290 22.22 18.91 7.04
N ARG A 291 21.14 19.02 6.27
CA ARG A 291 20.81 20.22 5.48
C ARG A 291 19.34 20.61 5.68
N GLU A 292 19.08 21.86 6.03
CA GLU A 292 17.72 22.37 5.95
C GLU A 292 17.29 22.47 4.48
N PRO A 293 16.17 21.85 4.08
CA PRO A 293 15.64 22.00 2.73
C PRO A 293 15.37 23.47 2.43
N SER A 294 15.61 23.89 1.18
CA SER A 294 14.99 25.10 0.69
C SER A 294 13.46 24.96 0.81
N GLN A 295 12.74 26.08 1.00
CA GLN A 295 11.29 26.07 1.21
C GLN A 295 10.48 25.45 0.05
N ALA A 296 11.11 25.16 -1.09
CA ALA A 296 10.48 24.51 -2.23
C ALA A 296 10.49 22.98 -2.06
N VAL A 297 9.31 22.38 -1.98
CA VAL A 297 9.14 20.92 -2.07
C VAL A 297 9.62 20.46 -3.44
N ASN A 298 10.79 19.84 -3.52
CA ASN A 298 11.19 19.06 -4.68
C ASN A 298 10.44 17.72 -4.67
N ASP A 299 10.27 17.10 -5.84
CA ASP A 299 9.60 15.80 -5.99
C ASP A 299 10.18 14.70 -5.11
N ALA A 300 11.44 14.85 -4.66
CA ALA A 300 12.11 13.96 -3.71
C ALA A 300 11.51 13.96 -2.29
N LEU A 301 10.82 15.04 -1.87
CA LEU A 301 10.31 15.20 -0.51
C LEU A 301 8.84 14.76 -0.37
N TRP A 302 8.19 14.38 -1.46
CA TRP A 302 6.81 13.92 -1.41
C TRP A 302 6.77 12.42 -1.07
N LEU A 303 6.25 12.04 0.09
CA LEU A 303 6.07 10.63 0.48
C LEU A 303 4.59 10.25 0.52
N CYS A 304 4.26 9.03 0.07
CA CYS A 304 2.89 8.53 0.17
C CYS A 304 2.53 8.32 1.63
N ARG A 305 1.23 8.25 1.93
CA ARG A 305 0.72 8.11 3.29
C ARG A 305 1.47 7.04 4.10
N SER A 306 1.70 5.85 3.53
CA SER A 306 2.44 4.78 4.21
C SER A 306 3.92 5.11 4.42
N HIS A 307 4.62 5.64 3.41
CA HIS A 307 6.04 5.99 3.53
C HIS A 307 6.28 7.22 4.39
N LEU A 308 5.35 8.19 4.41
CA LEU A 308 5.38 9.34 5.30
C LEU A 308 5.21 8.90 6.75
N TRP A 309 4.24 8.03 7.04
CA TRP A 309 4.05 7.47 8.37
C TRP A 309 5.26 6.66 8.84
N ARG A 310 5.81 5.80 7.96
CA ARG A 310 7.04 5.05 8.24
C ARG A 310 8.23 5.97 8.50
N PHE A 311 8.34 7.09 7.79
CA PHE A 311 9.39 8.08 8.01
C PHE A 311 9.23 8.79 9.36
N ILE A 312 8.02 9.26 9.69
CA ILE A 312 7.73 9.91 10.97
C ILE A 312 8.05 8.99 12.15
N ARG A 313 7.75 7.69 12.02
CA ARG A 313 7.98 6.72 13.10
C ARG A 313 9.46 6.34 13.31
N ASN A 314 10.26 6.30 12.25
CA ASN A 314 11.62 5.74 12.31
C ASN A 314 12.74 6.76 12.03
N GLY A 315 12.39 7.94 11.52
CA GLY A 315 13.32 9.03 11.28
C GLY A 315 13.70 9.73 12.57
N ASP A 316 14.85 10.42 12.55
CA ASP A 316 15.24 11.27 13.67
C ASP A 316 14.41 12.57 13.71
N ASP A 317 14.28 13.17 14.89
CA ASP A 317 13.38 14.32 15.11
C ASP A 317 13.68 15.51 14.20
N LYS A 318 14.96 15.76 13.89
CA LYS A 318 15.38 16.87 13.03
C LYS A 318 14.94 16.63 11.59
N ALA A 319 15.18 15.42 11.07
CA ALA A 319 14.71 15.03 9.75
C ALA A 319 13.18 15.06 9.63
N VAL A 320 12.48 14.56 10.64
CA VAL A 320 11.01 14.57 10.70
C VAL A 320 10.49 16.01 10.68
N ARG A 321 11.05 16.91 11.51
CA ARG A 321 10.69 18.33 11.49
C ARG A 321 10.95 18.98 10.14
N GLY A 322 12.11 18.70 9.52
CA GLY A 322 12.45 19.19 8.18
C GLY A 322 11.45 18.73 7.11
N LEU A 323 11.10 17.44 7.09
CA LEU A 323 10.12 16.90 6.16
C LEU A 323 8.72 17.48 6.39
N LEU A 324 8.25 17.53 7.65
CA LEU A 324 6.95 18.07 7.99
C LEU A 324 6.82 19.54 7.60
N ARG A 325 7.90 20.34 7.71
CA ARG A 325 7.95 21.73 7.23
C ARG A 325 7.68 21.84 5.73
N SER A 326 8.35 21.00 4.94
CA SER A 326 8.13 20.92 3.49
C SER A 326 6.70 20.47 3.15
N VAL A 327 6.21 19.40 3.79
CA VAL A 327 4.86 18.87 3.58
C VAL A 327 3.79 19.92 3.96
N TYR A 328 3.96 20.60 5.09
CA TYR A 328 3.10 21.71 5.50
C TYR A 328 3.08 22.84 4.47
N ALA A 329 4.25 23.30 4.02
CA ALA A 329 4.35 24.40 3.04
C ALA A 329 3.61 24.06 1.74
N TYR A 330 3.75 22.83 1.26
CA TYR A 330 3.00 22.33 0.11
C TYR A 330 1.49 22.35 0.34
N TRP A 331 1.01 21.73 1.42
CA TRP A 331 -0.42 21.67 1.71
C TRP A 331 -1.04 23.04 1.99
N LYS A 332 -0.29 23.94 2.62
CA LYS A 332 -0.70 25.33 2.83
C LYS A 332 -0.93 26.02 1.49
N GLY A 333 0.02 25.92 0.56
CA GLY A 333 -0.12 26.51 -0.78
C GLY A 333 -1.30 25.93 -1.57
N VAL A 334 -1.48 24.60 -1.49
CA VAL A 334 -2.63 23.88 -2.07
C VAL A 334 -3.96 24.41 -1.52
N LEU A 335 -4.10 24.48 -0.20
CA LEU A 335 -5.34 24.92 0.43
C LEU A 335 -5.61 26.41 0.19
N GLN A 336 -4.57 27.26 0.16
CA GLN A 336 -4.70 28.68 -0.19
C GLN A 336 -5.20 28.88 -1.63
N ALA A 337 -4.67 28.10 -2.59
CA ALA A 337 -5.14 28.13 -3.96
C ALA A 337 -6.60 27.65 -4.07
N LEU A 338 -6.95 26.57 -3.34
CA LEU A 338 -8.32 26.05 -3.30
C LEU A 338 -9.30 27.05 -2.70
N VAL A 339 -8.97 27.65 -1.55
CA VAL A 339 -9.75 28.70 -0.90
C VAL A 339 -9.97 29.88 -1.84
N SER A 340 -8.90 30.35 -2.50
CA SER A 340 -8.96 31.46 -3.47
C SER A 340 -9.89 31.15 -4.65
N GLY A 341 -9.92 29.90 -5.11
CA GLY A 341 -10.83 29.44 -6.15
C GLY A 341 -12.28 29.38 -5.68
N LEU A 342 -12.52 28.88 -4.46
CA LEU A 342 -13.86 28.71 -3.89
C LEU A 342 -14.51 30.03 -3.43
N ASP A 343 -13.71 31.03 -3.05
CA ASP A 343 -14.21 32.37 -2.74
C ASP A 343 -14.70 33.14 -3.98
N ARG A 344 -14.44 32.61 -5.19
CA ARG A 344 -14.94 33.14 -6.47
C ARG A 344 -16.03 32.22 -7.03
N PRO A 345 -17.28 32.30 -6.53
CA PRO A 345 -18.34 31.41 -6.97
C PRO A 345 -18.63 31.57 -8.47
N PRO A 346 -18.95 30.48 -9.18
CA PRO A 346 -19.33 30.59 -10.58
C PRO A 346 -20.62 31.42 -10.72
N PRO A 347 -20.79 32.16 -11.83
CA PRO A 347 -22.00 32.93 -12.07
C PRO A 347 -23.27 32.07 -11.97
N LYS A 348 -24.30 32.60 -11.29
CA LYS A 348 -25.59 31.90 -11.15
C LYS A 348 -26.29 31.69 -12.51
N SER A 349 -26.16 32.65 -13.44
CA SER A 349 -26.81 32.57 -14.75
C SER A 349 -26.01 31.72 -15.74
N PHE A 350 -26.71 30.86 -16.48
CA PHE A 350 -26.12 30.04 -17.55
C PHE A 350 -25.40 30.90 -18.60
N ALA A 351 -26.03 32.00 -19.02
CA ALA A 351 -25.47 32.92 -20.01
C ALA A 351 -24.14 33.55 -19.56
N ALA A 352 -24.03 33.94 -18.28
CA ALA A 352 -22.78 34.48 -17.74
C ALA A 352 -21.69 33.40 -17.68
N ARG A 353 -22.01 32.16 -17.28
CA ARG A 353 -21.05 31.04 -17.31
C ARG A 353 -20.53 30.77 -18.72
N CYS A 354 -21.42 30.77 -19.72
CA CYS A 354 -21.03 30.60 -21.11
C CYS A 354 -20.13 31.72 -21.61
N TRP A 355 -20.44 32.96 -21.25
CA TRP A 355 -19.64 34.13 -21.60
C TRP A 355 -18.23 34.04 -21.01
N HIS A 356 -18.11 33.74 -19.72
CA HIS A 356 -16.81 33.57 -19.05
C HIS A 356 -15.98 32.45 -19.68
N GLY A 357 -16.58 31.28 -19.94
CA GLY A 357 -15.88 30.19 -20.62
C GLY A 357 -15.39 30.55 -22.02
N MET A 358 -16.16 31.34 -22.77
CA MET A 358 -15.75 31.83 -24.09
C MET A 358 -14.59 32.85 -23.99
N VAL A 359 -14.60 33.72 -22.98
CA VAL A 359 -13.50 34.67 -22.73
C VAL A 359 -12.22 33.93 -22.34
N ASP A 360 -12.32 32.97 -21.41
CA ASP A 360 -11.17 32.17 -20.95
C ASP A 360 -10.58 31.30 -22.08
N ALA A 361 -11.42 30.76 -22.97
CA ALA A 361 -10.97 30.05 -24.17
C ALA A 361 -10.13 30.95 -25.08
N ARG A 362 -10.58 32.20 -25.31
CA ARG A 362 -9.84 33.17 -26.13
C ARG A 362 -8.55 33.66 -25.49
N GLN A 363 -8.53 33.78 -24.17
CA GLN A 363 -7.33 34.16 -23.44
C GLN A 363 -6.27 33.04 -23.45
N ARG A 364 -6.69 31.77 -23.29
CA ARG A 364 -5.78 30.61 -23.34
C ARG A 364 -5.23 30.35 -24.73
N THR A 365 -6.03 30.54 -25.78
CA THR A 365 -5.63 30.28 -27.17
C THR A 365 -6.02 31.47 -28.05
N PRO A 366 -5.10 32.44 -28.27
CA PRO A 366 -5.39 33.68 -28.99
C PRO A 366 -5.91 33.49 -30.43
N ARG A 367 -5.70 32.31 -31.03
CA ARG A 367 -6.15 31.94 -32.39
C ARG A 367 -7.36 30.99 -32.41
N VAL A 368 -8.03 30.74 -31.28
CA VAL A 368 -9.23 29.90 -31.25
C VAL A 368 -10.34 30.53 -32.10
N THR A 369 -11.00 29.72 -32.94
CA THR A 369 -12.10 30.25 -33.76
C THR A 369 -13.26 30.68 -32.86
N ARG A 370 -14.06 31.66 -33.33
CA ARG A 370 -15.25 32.11 -32.61
C ARG A 370 -16.23 30.97 -32.32
N TRP A 371 -16.32 29.99 -33.22
CA TRP A 371 -17.14 28.80 -33.05
C TRP A 371 -16.60 27.86 -31.96
N CYS A 372 -15.30 27.56 -31.96
CA CYS A 372 -14.67 26.75 -30.91
C CYS A 372 -14.80 27.42 -29.52
N ALA A 373 -14.55 28.74 -29.43
CA ALA A 373 -14.72 29.48 -28.17
C ALA A 373 -16.16 29.49 -27.66
N LEU A 374 -17.15 29.58 -28.58
CA LEU A 374 -18.57 29.50 -28.22
C LEU A 374 -18.93 28.10 -27.71
N TRP A 375 -18.45 27.04 -28.37
CA TRP A 375 -18.68 25.66 -27.92
C TRP A 375 -18.02 25.36 -26.58
N GLU A 376 -16.80 25.86 -26.34
CA GLU A 376 -16.14 25.78 -25.03
C GLU A 376 -16.92 26.55 -23.96
N GLY A 377 -17.45 27.74 -24.29
CA GLY A 377 -18.34 28.49 -23.41
C GLY A 377 -19.63 27.72 -23.07
N ILE A 378 -20.30 27.13 -24.07
CA ILE A 378 -21.51 26.31 -23.83
C ILE A 378 -21.18 25.08 -22.98
N ALA A 379 -20.05 24.41 -23.26
CA ALA A 379 -19.57 23.29 -22.45
C ALA A 379 -19.34 23.73 -20.99
N GLU A 380 -18.67 24.87 -20.79
CA GLU A 380 -18.44 25.50 -19.48
C GLU A 380 -19.75 25.84 -18.75
N GLY A 381 -20.73 26.42 -19.46
CA GLY A 381 -22.04 26.76 -18.89
C GLY A 381 -22.85 25.54 -18.44
N ARG A 382 -22.67 24.40 -19.13
CA ARG A 382 -23.29 23.10 -18.83
C ARG A 382 -22.53 22.27 -17.80
N ARG A 383 -21.30 22.65 -17.40
CA ARG A 383 -20.54 21.89 -16.38
C ARG A 383 -21.30 21.87 -15.06
N SER A 384 -21.45 20.67 -14.51
CA SER A 384 -21.98 20.48 -13.16
C SER A 384 -21.01 21.03 -12.12
N MET A 385 -21.52 21.32 -10.92
CA MET A 385 -20.69 21.76 -9.81
C MET A 385 -19.63 20.71 -9.43
N ALA A 386 -20.00 19.43 -9.48
CA ALA A 386 -19.09 18.31 -9.23
C ALA A 386 -17.87 18.32 -10.17
N ILE A 387 -18.06 18.62 -11.46
CA ILE A 387 -16.95 18.73 -12.43
C ILE A 387 -16.03 19.90 -12.06
N ARG A 388 -16.59 21.06 -11.69
CA ARG A 388 -15.80 22.24 -11.28
C ARG A 388 -14.96 21.95 -10.03
N LEU A 389 -15.54 21.29 -9.04
CA LEU A 389 -14.84 20.89 -7.82
C LEU A 389 -13.80 19.78 -8.10
N ALA A 390 -14.07 18.86 -9.03
CA ALA A 390 -13.10 17.87 -9.48
C ALA A 390 -11.90 18.49 -10.22
N GLU A 391 -12.11 19.55 -11.00
CA GLU A 391 -11.03 20.31 -11.65
C GLU A 391 -10.16 21.05 -10.62
N LEU A 392 -10.77 21.66 -9.59
CA LEU A 392 -10.03 22.27 -8.47
C LEU A 392 -9.22 21.25 -7.67
N ARG A 393 -9.66 19.99 -7.63
CA ARG A 393 -8.91 18.86 -7.07
C ARG A 393 -7.71 18.45 -7.93
N GLY A 394 -7.75 18.65 -9.26
CA GLY A 394 -6.74 18.16 -10.21
C GLY A 394 -5.30 18.53 -9.86
N PRO A 395 -4.98 19.82 -9.59
CA PRO A 395 -3.64 20.24 -9.18
C PRO A 395 -3.18 19.68 -7.81
N VAL A 396 -4.13 19.22 -6.99
CA VAL A 396 -3.90 18.70 -5.63
C VAL A 396 -3.58 17.21 -5.64
N VAL A 397 -4.17 16.46 -6.58
CA VAL A 397 -3.93 15.02 -6.73
C VAL A 397 -2.69 14.81 -7.57
N ARG A 398 -1.56 14.55 -6.92
CA ARG A 398 -0.38 14.05 -7.63
C ARG A 398 -0.69 12.67 -8.23
N THR A 399 -0.51 12.56 -9.54
CA THR A 399 -0.67 11.31 -10.29
C THR A 399 0.64 10.52 -10.38
N CYS A 400 1.77 11.13 -10.01
CA CYS A 400 3.04 10.43 -9.91
C CYS A 400 3.14 9.63 -8.60
N LEU A 401 3.81 8.47 -8.67
CA LEU A 401 4.14 7.69 -7.49
C LEU A 401 5.10 8.48 -6.60
N CYS A 402 5.02 8.27 -5.28
CA CYS A 402 6.08 8.80 -4.40
C CYS A 402 7.44 8.20 -4.79
N PRO A 403 8.56 8.92 -4.56
CA PRO A 403 9.89 8.47 -4.93
C PRO A 403 10.20 7.07 -4.41
N VAL A 404 9.83 6.77 -3.15
CA VAL A 404 10.04 5.44 -2.57
C VAL A 404 9.30 4.37 -3.37
N CYS A 405 7.99 4.52 -3.60
CA CYS A 405 7.21 3.56 -4.39
C CYS A 405 7.73 3.42 -5.82
N ARG A 406 8.20 4.52 -6.43
CA ARG A 406 8.80 4.49 -7.76
C ARG A 406 10.10 3.67 -7.74
N PHE A 407 11.02 3.96 -6.83
CA PHE A 407 12.29 3.24 -6.72
C PHE A 407 12.08 1.76 -6.36
N GLN A 408 11.12 1.43 -5.49
CA GLN A 408 10.74 0.04 -5.21
C GLN A 408 10.36 -0.71 -6.49
N ARG A 409 9.51 -0.11 -7.34
CA ARG A 409 9.13 -0.72 -8.62
C ARG A 409 10.32 -0.83 -9.57
N GLU A 410 11.08 0.24 -9.77
CA GLU A 410 12.25 0.24 -10.65
C GLU A 410 13.29 -0.81 -10.23
N HIS A 411 13.53 -0.98 -8.93
CA HIS A 411 14.47 -1.97 -8.42
C HIS A 411 13.94 -3.40 -8.51
N ALA A 412 12.64 -3.61 -8.27
CA ALA A 412 12.01 -4.91 -8.50
C ALA A 412 12.09 -5.32 -9.98
N ASP A 413 11.82 -4.38 -10.91
CA ASP A 413 11.91 -4.61 -12.35
C ASP A 413 13.36 -5.00 -12.75
N ARG A 414 14.36 -4.22 -12.29
CA ARG A 414 15.78 -4.50 -12.55
C ARG A 414 16.24 -5.84 -11.97
N LEU A 415 15.77 -6.19 -10.77
CA LEU A 415 16.12 -7.48 -10.17
C LEU A 415 15.43 -8.63 -10.90
N ALA A 416 14.19 -8.48 -11.36
CA ALA A 416 13.52 -9.49 -12.18
C ALA A 416 14.25 -9.73 -13.51
N GLU A 417 14.71 -8.66 -14.16
CA GLU A 417 15.56 -8.73 -15.36
C GLU A 417 16.93 -9.38 -15.11
N LEU A 418 17.53 -9.14 -13.94
CA LEU A 418 18.78 -9.78 -13.54
C LEU A 418 18.57 -11.27 -13.25
N LEU A 419 17.47 -11.63 -12.57
CA LEU A 419 17.12 -13.02 -12.29
C LEU A 419 16.93 -13.81 -13.59
N ASP A 420 16.27 -13.25 -14.60
CA ASP A 420 16.13 -13.89 -15.92
C ASP A 420 17.49 -14.22 -16.54
N ARG A 421 18.42 -13.25 -16.55
CA ARG A 421 19.77 -13.45 -17.08
C ARG A 421 20.58 -14.44 -16.26
N ALA A 422 20.48 -14.36 -14.93
CA ALA A 422 21.24 -15.19 -14.01
C ALA A 422 20.78 -16.65 -14.05
N MET A 423 19.48 -16.91 -14.24
CA MET A 423 18.94 -18.27 -14.40
C MET A 423 19.41 -18.97 -15.68
N GLY A 424 20.05 -18.27 -16.62
CA GLY A 424 20.77 -18.89 -17.74
C GLY A 424 21.99 -19.70 -17.28
N ASP A 425 22.55 -19.41 -16.09
CA ASP A 425 23.57 -20.24 -15.44
C ASP A 425 22.92 -21.42 -14.72
N ALA A 426 23.40 -22.64 -15.00
CA ALA A 426 22.84 -23.86 -14.44
C ALA A 426 22.97 -23.94 -12.91
N GLY A 427 24.01 -23.36 -12.33
CA GLY A 427 24.22 -23.28 -10.88
C GLY A 427 23.19 -22.38 -10.21
N ILE A 428 22.92 -21.21 -10.78
CA ILE A 428 21.87 -20.31 -10.31
C ILE A 428 20.48 -20.91 -10.51
N ALA A 429 20.20 -21.52 -11.67
CA ALA A 429 18.92 -22.17 -11.93
C ALA A 429 18.60 -23.22 -10.86
N ARG A 430 19.59 -24.05 -10.50
CA ARG A 430 19.44 -25.04 -9.43
C ARG A 430 19.22 -24.40 -8.07
N ARG A 431 19.99 -23.36 -7.72
CA ARG A 431 19.78 -22.60 -6.47
C ARG A 431 18.40 -21.95 -6.41
N TYR A 432 17.86 -21.51 -7.55
CA TYR A 432 16.51 -20.94 -7.60
C TYR A 432 15.43 -22.01 -7.29
N GLU A 433 15.60 -23.24 -7.80
CA GLU A 433 14.72 -24.37 -7.48
C GLU A 433 14.74 -24.66 -5.97
N ASP A 434 15.93 -24.64 -5.37
CA ASP A 434 16.15 -24.92 -3.93
C ASP A 434 15.70 -23.76 -3.01
N ALA A 435 15.59 -22.53 -3.52
CA ALA A 435 15.25 -21.34 -2.73
C ALA A 435 13.76 -21.27 -2.32
N SER A 436 13.34 -20.14 -1.74
CA SER A 436 11.91 -19.80 -1.54
C SER A 436 11.22 -19.28 -2.82
N GLY A 437 12.02 -18.76 -3.75
CA GLY A 437 11.67 -18.12 -5.03
C GLY A 437 10.57 -17.05 -4.96
N VAL A 438 9.96 -16.72 -6.09
CA VAL A 438 9.08 -15.53 -6.18
C VAL A 438 7.65 -15.81 -5.69
N CYS A 439 7.08 -14.88 -4.93
CA CYS A 439 5.69 -14.98 -4.45
C CYS A 439 4.67 -14.73 -5.58
N PHE A 440 3.40 -15.06 -5.36
CA PHE A 440 2.31 -14.82 -6.32
C PHE A 440 2.13 -13.35 -6.71
N ARG A 441 2.48 -12.42 -5.82
CA ARG A 441 2.48 -10.98 -6.14
C ARG A 441 3.53 -10.63 -7.19
N HIS A 442 4.73 -11.22 -7.09
CA HIS A 442 5.85 -10.91 -7.98
C HIS A 442 6.03 -11.87 -9.15
N LEU A 443 5.37 -13.03 -9.13
CA LEU A 443 5.43 -14.01 -10.22
C LEU A 443 5.01 -13.42 -11.58
N PRO A 444 3.93 -12.61 -11.70
CA PRO A 444 3.60 -11.94 -12.96
C PRO A 444 4.72 -11.03 -13.47
N LEU A 445 5.40 -10.29 -12.58
CA LEU A 445 6.54 -9.44 -12.95
C LEU A 445 7.70 -10.28 -13.48
N ALA A 446 8.10 -11.30 -12.70
CA ALA A 446 9.19 -12.20 -13.08
C ALA A 446 8.95 -12.85 -14.46
N ILE A 447 7.72 -13.33 -14.70
CA ILE A 447 7.35 -13.92 -16.00
C ILE A 447 7.44 -12.88 -17.13
N ARG A 448 6.97 -11.64 -16.93
CA ARG A 448 7.03 -10.59 -17.97
C ARG A 448 8.46 -10.23 -18.36
N CYS A 449 9.38 -10.28 -17.40
CA CYS A 449 10.79 -10.00 -17.64
C CYS A 449 11.52 -11.16 -18.30
N CYS A 450 10.93 -12.37 -18.35
CA CYS A 450 11.59 -13.51 -18.95
C CYS A 450 11.71 -13.38 -20.48
N THR A 451 12.94 -13.55 -20.98
CA THR A 451 13.22 -13.58 -22.41
C THR A 451 13.18 -15.00 -22.99
N GLU A 452 13.56 -15.99 -22.18
CA GLU A 452 13.65 -17.40 -22.59
C GLU A 452 12.46 -18.24 -22.07
N PRO A 453 11.80 -19.05 -22.92
CA PRO A 453 10.72 -19.94 -22.48
C PRO A 453 11.14 -20.95 -21.39
N GLY A 454 12.44 -21.29 -21.34
CA GLY A 454 13.01 -22.15 -20.30
C GLY A 454 12.88 -21.55 -18.90
N ASN A 455 13.16 -20.25 -18.76
CA ASN A 455 13.05 -19.54 -17.48
C ASN A 455 11.61 -19.39 -17.03
N VAL A 456 10.68 -19.13 -17.95
CA VAL A 456 9.24 -19.13 -17.67
C VAL A 456 8.80 -20.48 -17.12
N ARG A 457 9.24 -21.58 -17.75
CA ARG A 457 8.94 -22.94 -17.29
C ARG A 457 9.54 -23.23 -15.92
N LEU A 458 10.77 -22.77 -15.66
CA LEU A 458 11.45 -22.90 -14.37
C LEU A 458 10.68 -22.19 -13.26
N LEU A 459 10.32 -20.91 -13.45
CA LEU A 459 9.53 -20.12 -12.51
C LEU A 459 8.21 -20.83 -12.15
N LEU A 460 7.46 -21.26 -13.16
CA LEU A 460 6.15 -21.88 -12.97
C LEU A 460 6.24 -23.28 -12.34
N ARG A 461 7.20 -24.11 -12.77
CA ARG A 461 7.36 -25.46 -12.21
C ARG A 461 7.79 -25.38 -10.75
N THR A 462 8.68 -24.46 -10.43
CA THR A 462 9.12 -24.21 -9.05
C THR A 462 7.92 -23.74 -8.22
N GLN A 463 7.14 -22.78 -8.71
CA GLN A 463 5.95 -22.32 -8.01
C GLN A 463 4.91 -23.43 -7.80
N TYR A 464 4.63 -24.22 -8.84
CA TYR A 464 3.71 -25.35 -8.75
C TYR A 464 4.16 -26.34 -7.68
N THR A 465 5.44 -26.71 -7.66
CA THR A 465 5.99 -27.68 -6.71
C THR A 465 5.81 -27.18 -5.28
N ARG A 466 6.18 -25.93 -4.99
CA ARG A 466 6.02 -25.34 -3.65
C ARG A 466 4.57 -25.30 -3.21
N VAL A 467 3.69 -24.79 -4.06
CA VAL A 467 2.26 -24.66 -3.75
C VAL A 467 1.61 -26.02 -3.56
N ALA A 468 1.96 -27.02 -4.38
CA ALA A 468 1.42 -28.38 -4.26
C ALA A 468 1.89 -29.08 -2.98
N VAL A 469 3.15 -28.92 -2.59
CA VAL A 469 3.68 -29.48 -1.33
C VAL A 469 3.05 -28.79 -0.13
N ILE A 470 3.01 -27.46 -0.09
CA ILE A 470 2.39 -26.72 1.01
C ILE A 470 0.89 -27.05 1.12
N HIS A 471 0.20 -27.16 -0.01
CA HIS A 471 -1.19 -27.59 -0.01
C HIS A 471 -1.36 -29.00 0.58
N TRP A 472 -0.50 -29.96 0.22
CA TRP A 472 -0.53 -31.29 0.80
C TRP A 472 -0.27 -31.27 2.31
N GLU A 473 0.68 -30.46 2.79
CA GLU A 473 0.94 -30.31 4.23
C GLU A 473 -0.26 -29.71 4.96
N LEU A 474 -0.96 -28.73 4.37
CA LEU A 474 -2.18 -28.17 4.95
C LEU A 474 -3.34 -29.18 4.98
N GLU A 475 -3.50 -30.00 3.94
CA GLU A 475 -4.46 -31.11 3.93
C GLU A 475 -4.12 -32.14 5.02
N GLU A 476 -2.83 -32.44 5.20
CA GLU A 476 -2.37 -33.37 6.23
C GLU A 476 -2.60 -32.81 7.65
N GLN A 477 -2.31 -31.51 7.85
CA GLN A 477 -2.65 -30.82 9.09
C GLN A 477 -4.16 -30.89 9.37
N TRP A 478 -4.99 -30.71 8.34
CA TRP A 478 -6.45 -30.77 8.49
C TRP A 478 -6.95 -32.19 8.78
N ARG A 479 -6.38 -33.21 8.12
CA ARG A 479 -6.67 -34.63 8.37
C ARG A 479 -6.34 -35.03 9.80
N LYS A 480 -5.17 -34.67 10.32
CA LYS A 480 -4.75 -34.98 11.70
C LYS A 480 -5.56 -34.24 12.77
N HIS A 481 -6.19 -33.12 12.41
CA HIS A 481 -7.08 -32.40 13.31
C HIS A 481 -8.45 -33.10 13.49
N ASP A 482 -8.82 -33.97 12.56
CA ASP A 482 -10.00 -34.83 12.67
C ASP A 482 -9.85 -35.80 13.84
N TRP A 483 -10.93 -36.00 14.60
CA TRP A 483 -10.99 -36.79 15.83
C TRP A 483 -10.35 -38.18 15.67
N ALA A 484 -10.56 -38.83 14.51
CA ALA A 484 -10.03 -40.16 14.21
C ALA A 484 -8.49 -40.23 14.14
N HIS A 485 -7.81 -39.11 13.90
CA HIS A 485 -6.38 -39.05 13.62
C HIS A 485 -5.59 -38.20 14.64
N ARG A 486 -6.26 -37.63 15.66
CA ARG A 486 -5.62 -36.75 16.67
C ARG A 486 -4.53 -37.41 17.51
N TRP A 487 -4.46 -38.73 17.53
CA TRP A 487 -3.43 -39.48 18.24
C TRP A 487 -2.09 -39.49 17.48
N GLU A 488 -2.09 -39.16 16.20
CA GLU A 488 -0.87 -39.03 15.42
C GLU A 488 -0.08 -37.79 15.86
N LEU A 489 1.25 -37.92 15.95
CA LEU A 489 2.10 -36.79 16.33
C LEU A 489 2.04 -35.70 15.23
N SER A 490 1.89 -34.46 15.68
CA SER A 490 1.96 -33.30 14.82
C SER A 490 3.43 -33.04 14.43
N GLY A 491 3.69 -32.87 13.14
CA GLY A 491 5.02 -32.62 12.58
C GLY A 491 5.17 -31.21 11.99
N ASP A 492 6.06 -31.09 11.01
CA ASP A 492 6.40 -29.84 10.32
C ASP A 492 5.20 -29.21 9.57
N GLU A 493 4.12 -29.97 9.36
CA GLU A 493 2.88 -29.47 8.76
C GLU A 493 2.18 -28.40 9.61
N GLN A 494 2.46 -28.32 10.91
CA GLN A 494 1.84 -27.35 11.81
C GLN A 494 2.11 -25.89 11.43
N ASP A 495 3.28 -25.60 10.86
CA ASP A 495 3.68 -24.27 10.42
C ASP A 495 3.52 -24.08 8.90
N ALA A 496 2.91 -25.04 8.19
CA ALA A 496 2.68 -24.95 6.75
C ALA A 496 1.83 -23.72 6.36
N TRP A 497 0.94 -23.26 7.23
CA TRP A 497 0.14 -22.05 7.00
C TRP A 497 0.99 -20.78 6.92
N ARG A 498 2.11 -20.69 7.66
CA ARG A 498 3.04 -19.54 7.57
C ARG A 498 3.69 -19.50 6.20
N ARG A 499 4.14 -20.66 5.72
CA ARG A 499 4.70 -20.82 4.36
C ARG A 499 3.65 -20.53 3.29
N ALA A 500 2.41 -20.96 3.49
CA ALA A 500 1.29 -20.67 2.60
C ALA A 500 1.03 -19.16 2.48
N VAL A 501 0.98 -18.45 3.61
CA VAL A 501 0.83 -16.99 3.64
C VAL A 501 2.00 -16.30 2.94
N ALA A 502 3.24 -16.75 3.20
CA ALA A 502 4.44 -16.21 2.57
C ALA A 502 4.44 -16.35 1.03
N GLN A 503 3.72 -17.32 0.45
CA GLN A 503 3.54 -17.40 -1.00
C GLN A 503 2.77 -16.22 -1.59
N TYR A 504 1.99 -15.48 -0.79
CA TYR A 504 1.18 -14.34 -1.26
C TYR A 504 1.75 -12.99 -0.84
N THR A 505 2.36 -12.90 0.34
CA THR A 505 2.96 -11.67 0.88
C THR A 505 4.45 -11.53 0.54
N GLY A 506 5.10 -12.65 0.21
CA GLY A 506 6.52 -12.78 -0.10
C GLY A 506 7.45 -12.90 1.10
N ASN A 507 6.98 -12.61 2.31
CA ASN A 507 7.74 -12.76 3.55
C ASN A 507 6.89 -13.48 4.59
N ASP A 508 7.53 -14.08 5.60
CA ASP A 508 6.81 -14.58 6.77
C ASP A 508 6.13 -13.40 7.49
N VAL A 509 4.80 -13.44 7.54
CA VAL A 509 3.96 -12.37 8.09
C VAL A 509 3.88 -12.43 9.62
N THR A 510 4.42 -13.50 10.22
CA THR A 510 4.46 -13.68 11.68
C THR A 510 5.70 -13.05 12.33
N ARG A 511 6.57 -12.39 11.55
CA ARG A 511 7.78 -11.71 12.02
C ARG A 511 7.69 -10.20 11.93
#